data_AF-A0A2G3E1K9-F1
#
_entry.id   AF-A0A2G3E1K9-F1
#
_cell.length_a   1.000
_cell.length_b   1.000
_cell.length_c   1.000
_cell.angle_alpha   90.00
_cell.angle_beta   90.00
_cell.angle_gamma   90.00
#
_symmetry.space_group_name_H-M   'P 1'
#
loop_
_entity.id
_entity.type
_entity.pdbx_description
1 polymer ?
#
loop_
_entity_poly.entity_id
_entity_poly.type
_entity_poly.pdbx_seq_one_letter_code
_entity_poly.pdbx_strand_id
1 'polypeptide(L)'
;MGGRGTFAAGNPVPYVYEVDTSFFAGGKFNGVKVLKGSEGSGKHGLPESSHSSMAYLKMNPDGTFHTMRIYDKNHNLRLEIAYHFESKIDKHKPKVLHYHIYGKEFSQNKTGRFERTTVRMHKNSRLYKYYKKFFKGAEL
;
A
#
# COMPACT_ATOMS: atom_id res chain seq x y z
N MET A 1 1.68 15.80 -12.09
CA MET A 1 0.63 16.03 -11.07
C MET A 1 -0.38 14.90 -11.17
N GLY A 2 -0.29 13.88 -10.31
CA GLY A 2 -1.15 12.70 -10.37
C GLY A 2 -2.32 12.84 -9.41
N GLY A 3 -3.50 13.12 -9.95
CA GLY A 3 -4.73 13.25 -9.17
C GLY A 3 -5.00 12.00 -8.33
N ARG A 4 -5.23 12.24 -7.03
CA ARG A 4 -5.91 11.30 -6.15
C ARG A 4 -7.22 10.90 -6.83
N GLY A 5 -7.47 9.60 -6.92
CA GLY A 5 -8.58 9.05 -7.68
C GLY A 5 -9.90 9.38 -7.03
N THR A 6 -10.37 10.61 -7.21
CA THR A 6 -11.72 11.03 -6.91
C THR A 6 -12.66 10.47 -7.96
N PHE A 7 -13.75 9.88 -7.48
CA PHE A 7 -15.03 9.85 -8.17
C PHE A 7 -15.29 11.21 -8.81
N ALA A 8 -15.06 11.34 -10.11
CA ALA A 8 -15.48 12.49 -10.89
C ALA A 8 -16.88 12.19 -11.44
N ALA A 9 -17.88 12.92 -10.92
CA ALA A 9 -19.14 13.18 -11.61
C ALA A 9 -19.96 11.97 -12.10
N GLY A 10 -20.33 11.03 -11.22
CA GLY A 10 -21.39 10.06 -11.52
C GLY A 10 -21.09 9.00 -12.59
N ASN A 11 -19.89 9.01 -13.19
CA ASN A 11 -19.42 7.94 -14.07
C ASN A 11 -18.60 6.91 -13.27
N PRO A 12 -18.89 5.60 -13.39
CA PRO A 12 -18.07 4.58 -12.75
C PRO A 12 -16.68 4.62 -13.36
N VAL A 13 -15.71 5.17 -12.62
CA VAL A 13 -14.30 5.11 -13.03
C VAL A 13 -13.90 3.64 -12.99
N PRO A 14 -13.44 3.05 -14.11
CA PRO A 14 -13.09 1.65 -14.15
C PRO A 14 -12.00 1.36 -13.12
N TYR A 15 -12.15 0.24 -12.42
CA TYR A 15 -11.18 -0.19 -11.42
C TYR A 15 -9.85 -0.51 -12.11
N VAL A 16 -8.83 0.30 -11.81
CA VAL A 16 -7.51 0.28 -12.47
C VAL A 16 -6.49 -0.64 -11.80
N TYR A 17 -6.97 -1.61 -11.03
CA TYR A 17 -6.12 -2.61 -10.38
C TYR A 17 -6.63 -4.01 -10.72
N GLU A 18 -5.73 -4.97 -10.75
CA GLU A 18 -6.06 -6.37 -10.96
C GLU A 18 -5.34 -7.25 -9.95
N VAL A 19 -5.89 -8.44 -9.74
CA VAL A 19 -5.28 -9.43 -8.85
C VAL A 19 -4.03 -9.98 -9.53
N ASP A 20 -2.90 -9.85 -8.86
CA ASP A 20 -1.64 -10.37 -9.39
C ASP A 20 -1.46 -11.84 -9.02
N THR A 21 -1.69 -12.71 -9.98
CA THR A 21 -1.54 -14.17 -9.85
C THR A 21 -0.14 -14.66 -10.20
N SER A 22 0.78 -13.79 -10.62
CA SER A 22 2.12 -14.21 -11.07
C SER A 22 3.00 -14.77 -9.94
N PHE A 23 2.74 -14.38 -8.68
CA PHE A 23 3.54 -14.79 -7.52
C PHE A 23 2.91 -15.92 -6.70
N PHE A 24 1.57 -15.97 -6.67
CA PHE A 24 0.83 -16.90 -5.83
C PHE A 24 -0.43 -17.37 -6.55
N ALA A 25 -0.65 -18.68 -6.57
CA ALA A 25 -1.89 -19.25 -7.05
C ALA A 25 -3.08 -18.64 -6.29
N GLY A 26 -4.08 -18.16 -7.04
CA GLY A 26 -5.24 -17.44 -6.48
C GLY A 26 -4.97 -15.98 -6.08
N GLY A 27 -3.78 -15.44 -6.38
CA GLY A 27 -3.43 -14.03 -6.22
C GLY A 27 -3.51 -13.53 -4.78
N LYS A 28 -3.22 -14.40 -3.81
CA LYS A 28 -3.20 -14.08 -2.39
C LYS A 28 -1.90 -14.53 -1.75
N PHE A 29 -1.37 -13.71 -0.85
CA PHE A 29 -0.26 -14.06 0.01
C PHE A 29 -0.70 -13.99 1.47
N ASN A 30 -0.59 -15.10 2.21
CA ASN A 30 -1.08 -15.21 3.60
C ASN A 30 -2.54 -14.73 3.77
N GLY A 31 -3.40 -15.02 2.79
CA GLY A 31 -4.81 -14.63 2.79
C GLY A 31 -5.11 -13.19 2.30
N VAL A 32 -4.09 -12.37 2.04
CA VAL A 32 -4.25 -10.99 1.55
C VAL A 32 -4.10 -10.95 0.03
N LYS A 33 -5.03 -10.28 -0.66
CA LYS A 33 -5.00 -10.12 -2.13
C LYS A 33 -3.76 -9.33 -2.54
N VAL A 34 -3.01 -9.88 -3.50
CA VAL A 34 -1.90 -9.20 -4.16
C VAL A 34 -2.46 -8.46 -5.36
N LEU A 35 -2.18 -7.17 -5.49
CA LEU A 35 -2.64 -6.33 -6.58
C LEU A 35 -1.49 -5.76 -7.38
N LYS A 36 -1.73 -5.56 -8.67
CA LYS A 36 -0.95 -4.70 -9.56
C LYS A 36 -1.86 -3.70 -10.25
N GLY A 37 -1.30 -2.58 -10.69
CA GLY A 37 -2.05 -1.66 -11.55
C GLY A 37 -2.30 -2.32 -12.90
N SER A 38 -3.49 -2.13 -13.45
CA SER A 38 -3.81 -2.60 -14.80
C SER A 38 -2.87 -1.93 -15.80
N GLU A 39 -2.50 -2.67 -16.84
CA GLU A 39 -1.65 -2.16 -17.92
C GLU A 39 -2.24 -0.86 -18.52
N GLY A 40 -1.38 0.11 -18.83
CA GLY A 40 -1.80 1.42 -19.37
C GLY A 40 -2.47 2.37 -18.37
N SER A 41 -2.78 1.96 -17.13
CA SER A 41 -3.43 2.83 -16.14
C SER A 41 -2.50 3.89 -15.51
N GLY A 42 -1.19 3.69 -15.61
CA GLY A 42 -0.18 4.50 -14.91
C GLY A 42 -0.23 4.40 -13.37
N LYS A 43 -1.02 3.47 -12.81
CA LYS A 43 -1.14 3.30 -11.35
C LYS A 43 -0.07 2.36 -10.83
N HIS A 44 1.00 2.95 -10.30
CA HIS A 44 2.10 2.19 -9.68
C HIS A 44 1.88 1.88 -8.18
N GLY A 45 0.86 2.47 -7.55
CA GLY A 45 0.58 2.28 -6.11
C GLY A 45 -0.44 1.18 -5.82
N LEU A 46 -0.93 1.15 -4.58
CA LEU A 46 -2.15 0.43 -4.19
C LEU A 46 -3.34 1.41 -4.13
N PRO A 47 -4.60 0.94 -4.01
CA PRO A 47 -5.77 1.82 -3.88
C PRO A 47 -5.70 2.75 -2.64
N GLU A 48 -6.18 3.99 -2.74
CA GLU A 48 -6.26 4.93 -1.61
C GLU A 48 -7.47 4.68 -0.69
N SER A 49 -8.45 3.92 -1.19
CA SER A 49 -9.58 3.34 -0.47
C SER A 49 -9.77 1.90 -0.95
N SER A 50 -10.30 1.03 -0.10
CA SER A 50 -10.65 -0.32 -0.54
C SER A 50 -12.10 -0.43 -0.99
N HIS A 51 -12.42 -1.46 -1.78
CA HIS A 51 -13.81 -1.76 -2.15
C HIS A 51 -14.31 -3.07 -1.55
N SER A 52 -13.41 -4.01 -1.27
CA SER A 52 -13.81 -5.38 -0.90
C SER A 52 -12.86 -6.09 0.06
N SER A 53 -11.82 -5.41 0.55
CA SER A 53 -10.80 -6.02 1.41
C SER A 53 -10.32 -5.04 2.48
N MET A 54 -9.97 -5.57 3.65
CA MET A 54 -9.33 -4.80 4.71
C MET A 54 -7.83 -4.60 4.49
N ALA A 55 -7.24 -5.33 3.54
CA ALA A 55 -5.84 -5.14 3.16
C ALA A 55 -5.57 -5.54 1.71
N TYR A 56 -4.56 -4.90 1.13
CA TYR A 56 -3.96 -5.27 -0.15
C TYR A 56 -2.44 -5.29 -0.05
N LEU A 57 -1.81 -6.16 -0.82
CA LEU A 57 -0.37 -6.30 -0.92
C LEU A 57 0.07 -6.00 -2.36
N LYS A 58 1.27 -5.44 -2.52
CA LYS A 58 1.97 -5.32 -3.78
C LYS A 58 3.36 -5.94 -3.62
N MET A 59 3.75 -6.74 -4.61
CA MET A 59 5.09 -7.28 -4.73
C MET A 59 5.92 -6.48 -5.74
N ASN A 60 7.23 -6.57 -5.59
CA ASN A 60 8.19 -6.22 -6.63
C ASN A 60 8.16 -7.28 -7.74
N PRO A 61 8.64 -6.95 -8.95
CA PRO A 61 8.75 -7.93 -10.04
C PRO A 61 9.57 -9.18 -9.68
N ASP A 62 10.53 -9.05 -8.75
CA ASP A 62 11.34 -10.16 -8.22
C ASP A 62 10.61 -11.02 -7.16
N GLY A 63 9.34 -10.72 -6.86
CA GLY A 63 8.53 -11.42 -5.87
C GLY A 63 8.84 -11.06 -4.41
N THR A 64 9.64 -10.03 -4.16
CA THR A 64 9.88 -9.48 -2.82
C THR A 64 8.78 -8.48 -2.42
N PHE A 65 8.65 -8.25 -1.12
CA PHE A 65 7.70 -7.30 -0.56
C PHE A 65 8.00 -5.87 -1.04
N HIS A 66 6.98 -5.18 -1.58
CA HIS A 66 7.08 -3.76 -1.93
C HIS A 66 6.23 -2.90 -1.01
N THR A 67 4.92 -3.17 -0.92
CA THR A 67 4.00 -2.37 -0.10
C THR A 67 2.78 -3.16 0.35
N MET A 68 2.26 -2.87 1.53
CA MET A 68 0.97 -3.32 2.02
C MET A 68 0.15 -2.12 2.49
N ARG A 69 -1.13 -2.11 2.17
CA ARG A 69 -2.10 -1.12 2.68
C ARG A 69 -3.16 -1.80 3.52
N ILE A 70 -3.50 -1.19 4.64
CA ILE A 70 -4.50 -1.65 5.60
C ILE A 70 -5.57 -0.57 5.73
N TYR A 71 -6.83 -1.00 5.63
CA TYR A 71 -8.00 -0.15 5.60
C TYR A 71 -8.87 -0.38 6.84
N ASP A 72 -9.61 0.65 7.24
CA ASP A 72 -10.63 0.52 8.28
C ASP A 72 -11.94 -0.09 7.74
N LYS A 73 -12.93 -0.24 8.63
CA LYS A 73 -14.27 -0.75 8.30
C LYS A 73 -15.02 0.10 7.28
N ASN A 74 -14.64 1.37 7.15
CA ASN A 74 -15.19 2.31 6.18
C ASN A 74 -14.32 2.37 4.92
N HIS A 75 -13.44 1.39 4.74
CA HIS A 75 -12.54 1.26 3.60
C HIS A 75 -11.54 2.41 3.40
N ASN A 76 -11.25 3.18 4.45
CA ASN A 76 -10.24 4.25 4.40
C ASN A 76 -8.86 3.71 4.74
N LEU A 77 -7.84 4.15 4.01
CA LEU A 77 -6.45 3.81 4.27
C LEU A 77 -6.03 4.35 5.65
N ARG A 78 -5.48 3.47 6.49
CA ARG A 78 -4.99 3.82 7.83
C ARG A 78 -3.51 3.61 7.99
N LEU A 79 -3.01 2.53 7.42
CA LEU A 79 -1.63 2.13 7.57
C LEU A 79 -1.12 1.64 6.22
N GLU A 80 0.02 2.17 5.81
CA GLU A 80 0.79 1.67 4.68
C GLU A 80 2.14 1.22 5.21
N ILE A 81 2.56 0.00 4.89
CA ILE A 81 3.88 -0.51 5.21
C ILE A 81 4.61 -0.67 3.88
N ALA A 82 5.79 -0.10 3.74
CA ALA A 82 6.52 -0.09 2.48
C ALA A 82 8.00 -0.46 2.67
N TYR A 83 8.56 -1.09 1.65
CA TYR A 83 9.98 -1.42 1.55
C TYR A 83 10.54 -0.86 0.24
N HIS A 84 10.92 0.41 0.30
CA HIS A 84 11.56 1.14 -0.80
C HIS A 84 12.45 2.25 -0.24
N PHE A 85 13.13 2.97 -1.14
CA PHE A 85 13.92 4.15 -0.79
C PHE A 85 13.04 5.25 -0.18
N GLU A 86 13.37 5.69 1.04
CA GLU A 86 12.67 6.79 1.72
C GLU A 86 13.71 7.77 2.29
N SER A 87 13.91 8.87 1.57
CA SER A 87 14.94 9.87 1.87
C SER A 87 14.73 10.58 3.21
N LYS A 88 13.50 10.57 3.74
CA LYS A 88 13.19 11.13 5.07
C LYS A 88 13.68 10.24 6.22
N ILE A 89 13.94 8.97 5.97
CA ILE A 89 14.37 8.01 6.99
C ILE A 89 15.87 7.76 6.89
N ASP A 90 16.35 7.44 5.69
CA ASP A 90 17.76 7.13 5.47
C ASP A 90 18.10 7.46 4.00
N LYS A 91 19.01 8.42 3.80
CA LYS A 91 19.42 8.86 2.47
C LYS A 91 20.43 7.92 1.81
N HIS A 92 21.03 7.01 2.58
CA HIS A 92 22.13 6.16 2.14
C HIS A 92 21.71 4.73 1.86
N LYS A 93 20.60 4.27 2.44
CA LYS A 93 20.07 2.93 2.18
C LYS A 93 19.18 2.89 0.94
N PRO A 94 19.38 1.94 0.00
CA PRO A 94 18.57 1.82 -1.21
C PRO A 94 17.13 1.40 -0.93
N LYS A 95 16.88 0.65 0.15
CA LYS A 95 15.53 0.26 0.60
C LYS A 95 15.48 0.28 2.12
N VAL A 96 14.38 0.80 2.67
CA VAL A 96 14.14 0.80 4.12
C VAL A 96 12.71 0.36 4.38
N LEU A 97 12.54 -0.58 5.32
CA LEU A 97 11.21 -0.97 5.78
C LEU A 97 10.68 0.12 6.71
N HIS A 98 9.55 0.69 6.33
CA HIS A 98 8.93 1.78 7.06
C HIS A 98 7.41 1.72 6.92
N TYR A 99 6.72 2.55 7.70
CA TYR A 99 5.28 2.66 7.62
C TYR A 99 4.80 4.10 7.69
N HIS A 100 3.62 4.32 7.09
CA HIS A 100 2.88 5.57 7.12
C HIS A 100 1.54 5.36 7.83
N ILE A 101 1.20 6.26 8.75
CA ILE A 101 -0.14 6.33 9.36
C ILE A 101 -0.87 7.52 8.74
N TYR A 102 -2.12 7.30 8.34
CA TYR A 102 -2.94 8.28 7.64
C TYR A 102 -4.16 8.71 8.48
N GLY A 103 -4.38 10.03 8.52
CA GLY A 103 -5.60 10.62 9.06
C GLY A 103 -6.86 10.24 8.25
N LYS A 104 -8.06 10.47 8.82
CA LYS A 104 -9.35 10.09 8.18
C LYS A 104 -9.59 10.82 6.86
N GLU A 105 -9.11 12.05 6.80
CA GLU A 105 -9.13 12.95 5.67
C GLU A 105 -8.43 12.40 4.41
N PHE A 106 -7.46 11.49 4.53
CA PHE A 106 -6.69 10.99 3.38
C PHE A 106 -7.56 10.34 2.30
N SER A 107 -8.46 9.43 2.70
CA SER A 107 -9.32 8.66 1.78
C SER A 107 -10.65 9.34 1.48
N GLN A 108 -10.97 10.45 2.14
CA GLN A 108 -12.26 11.15 2.02
C GLN A 108 -12.28 12.21 0.91
N ASN A 109 -11.32 12.18 -0.02
CA ASN A 109 -11.22 13.16 -1.10
C ASN A 109 -11.17 14.63 -0.62
N LYS A 110 -10.85 14.85 0.66
CA LYS A 110 -10.68 16.20 1.20
C LYS A 110 -9.46 16.83 0.55
N THR A 111 -9.67 17.97 -0.09
CA THR A 111 -8.60 18.80 -0.63
C THR A 111 -7.90 19.49 0.53
N GLY A 112 -6.55 19.44 0.57
CA GLY A 112 -5.75 20.06 1.63
C GLY A 112 -4.61 19.20 2.17
N ARG A 113 -3.86 19.76 3.14
CA ARG A 113 -2.85 19.00 3.90
C ARG A 113 -3.57 17.94 4.73
N PHE A 114 -3.06 16.72 4.64
CA PHE A 114 -3.52 15.58 5.43
C PHE A 114 -2.37 15.13 6.32
N GLU A 115 -2.70 14.61 7.49
CA GLU A 115 -1.69 14.04 8.37
C GLU A 115 -1.17 12.73 7.81
N ARG A 116 0.15 12.67 7.64
CA ARG A 116 0.89 11.45 7.31
C ARG A 116 2.17 11.43 8.12
N THR A 117 2.27 10.49 9.05
CA THR A 117 3.52 10.22 9.77
C THR A 117 4.35 9.22 8.97
N THR A 118 5.66 9.39 8.92
CA THR A 118 6.57 8.42 8.29
C THR A 118 7.53 7.91 9.35
N VAL A 119 7.52 6.60 9.60
CA VAL A 119 8.27 6.00 10.71
C VAL A 119 9.03 4.77 10.24
N ARG A 120 10.32 4.70 10.58
CA ARG A 120 11.14 3.52 10.33
C ARG A 120 10.62 2.32 11.12
N MET A 121 10.51 1.17 10.45
CA MET A 121 10.11 -0.06 11.12
C MET A 121 11.23 -0.54 12.06
N HIS A 122 10.85 -1.02 13.24
CA HIS A 122 11.79 -1.60 14.20
C HIS A 122 11.43 -3.06 14.49
N LYS A 123 12.44 -3.95 14.60
CA LYS A 123 12.26 -5.40 14.82
C LYS A 123 11.43 -5.75 16.06
N ASN A 124 11.51 -4.92 17.10
CA ASN A 124 10.80 -5.16 18.35
C ASN A 124 9.38 -4.56 18.37
N SER A 125 8.99 -3.79 17.35
CA SER A 125 7.64 -3.21 17.28
C SER A 125 6.56 -4.28 17.16
N ARG A 126 5.41 -4.06 17.80
CA ARG A 126 4.23 -4.92 17.66
C ARG A 126 3.80 -5.05 16.19
N LEU A 127 3.91 -3.96 15.46
CA LEU A 127 3.56 -3.87 14.04
C LEU A 127 4.45 -4.78 13.19
N TYR A 128 5.78 -4.75 13.39
CA TYR A 128 6.68 -5.69 12.72
C TYR A 128 6.32 -7.14 13.06
N LYS A 129 6.15 -7.46 14.34
CA LYS A 129 5.85 -8.84 14.77
C LYS A 129 4.56 -9.38 14.15
N TYR A 130 3.55 -8.53 13.98
CA TYR A 130 2.26 -8.90 13.39
C TYR A 130 2.33 -9.08 11.87
N TYR A 131 3.06 -8.20 11.17
CA TYR A 131 3.09 -8.18 9.70
C TYR A 131 4.32 -8.86 9.09
N LYS A 132 5.30 -9.34 9.87
CA LYS A 132 6.55 -9.94 9.36
C LYS A 132 6.36 -11.07 8.35
N LYS A 133 5.25 -11.82 8.45
CA LYS A 133 4.92 -12.90 7.51
C LYS A 133 4.73 -12.40 6.06
N PHE A 134 4.43 -11.11 5.88
CA PHE A 134 4.26 -10.48 4.57
C PHE A 134 5.56 -9.90 4.00
N PHE A 135 6.61 -9.73 4.82
CA PHE A 135 7.86 -9.05 4.46
C PHE A 135 8.86 -9.98 3.75
N LYS A 136 8.38 -10.74 2.76
CA LYS A 136 9.20 -11.68 1.98
C LYS A 136 10.36 -10.91 1.30
N GLY A 137 11.60 -11.26 1.62
CA GLY A 137 12.80 -10.64 1.04
C GLY A 137 13.03 -9.18 1.44
N ALA A 138 12.33 -8.67 2.47
CA ALA A 138 12.58 -7.34 3.01
C ALA A 138 13.43 -7.41 4.28
N GLU A 139 14.39 -6.49 4.39
CA GLU A 139 15.34 -6.40 5.51
C GLU A 139 15.11 -5.09 6.30
N LEU A 140 15.62 -5.04 7.54
CA LEU A 140 15.47 -3.91 8.47
C LEU A 140 16.68 -2.98 8.52
#